data_AF-A0A0C2CVJ0-F1
#
_entry.id   AF-A0A0C2CVJ0-F1
#
_cell.length_a   1.000
_cell.length_b   1.000
_cell.length_c   1.000
_cell.angle_alpha   90.00
_cell.angle_beta   90.00
_cell.angle_gamma   90.00
#
_symmetry.space_group_name_H-M   'P 1'
#
loop_
_entity.id
_entity.type
_entity.pdbx_description
1 polymer ?
#
loop_
_entity_poly.entity_id
_entity_poly.type
_entity_poly.pdbx_seq_one_letter_code
_entity_poly.pdbx_strand_id
1 'polypeptide(L)'
;MSIRDKLPYTWCNFFSNPIFLAIVNVSCSAAIKEIQRCANIVGVNVPHRTVRDTNIGPFEIPADTLVIGQIHNVLANSPVFEDTEQFRPERFLLEDGVTPNKV
;
A
#
# COMPACT_ATOMS: atom_id res chain seq x y z
N MET A 1 7.28 7.72 40.29
CA MET A 1 7.56 6.29 39.99
C MET A 1 7.39 6.11 38.50
N SER A 2 8.49 5.94 37.77
CA SER A 2 8.49 5.97 36.30
C SER A 2 7.98 4.63 35.76
N ILE A 3 7.20 4.64 34.68
CA ILE A 3 6.71 3.42 34.01
C ILE A 3 7.87 2.48 33.60
N ARG A 4 9.08 3.03 33.46
CA ARG A 4 10.32 2.27 33.16
C ARG A 4 10.76 1.33 34.28
N ASP A 5 10.32 1.55 35.52
CA ASP A 5 10.77 0.80 36.69
C ASP A 5 9.99 -0.52 36.89
N LYS A 6 8.95 -0.78 36.08
CA LYS A 6 8.06 -1.97 36.20
C LYS A 6 8.32 -3.06 35.15
N LEU A 7 9.22 -2.85 34.20
CA LEU A 7 9.50 -3.83 33.16
C LEU A 7 10.79 -4.61 33.49
N PRO A 8 10.77 -5.96 33.45
CA PRO A 8 11.99 -6.75 33.64
C PRO A 8 13.04 -6.34 32.59
N TYR A 9 14.32 -6.29 32.96
CA TYR A 9 15.45 -5.91 32.08
C TYR A 9 15.50 -6.73 30.77
N THR A 10 14.92 -7.93 30.76
CA THR A 10 14.75 -8.77 29.57
C THR A 10 13.81 -8.17 28.51
N TRP A 11 12.80 -7.39 28.93
CA TRP A 11 11.86 -6.71 28.03
C TRP A 11 12.48 -5.50 27.33
N CYS A 12 13.36 -4.75 28.01
CA CYS A 12 14.09 -3.65 27.38
C CYS A 12 15.01 -4.13 26.23
N ASN A 13 15.65 -5.28 26.40
CA ASN A 13 16.48 -5.90 25.35
C ASN A 13 15.64 -6.51 24.22
N PHE A 14 14.42 -6.96 24.51
CA PHE A 14 13.49 -7.46 23.50
C PHE A 14 13.02 -6.35 22.55
N PHE A 15 12.61 -5.19 23.08
CA PHE A 15 12.20 -4.04 22.27
C PHE A 15 13.36 -3.31 21.58
N SER A 16 14.59 -3.50 22.07
CA SER A 16 15.81 -2.93 21.46
C SER A 16 16.46 -3.88 20.45
N ASN A 17 15.88 -5.06 20.22
CA ASN A 17 16.44 -6.03 19.29
C ASN A 17 16.23 -5.56 17.83
N PRO A 18 17.31 -5.42 17.03
CA PRO A 18 17.22 -4.89 15.67
C PRO A 18 16.39 -5.79 14.75
N ILE A 19 16.33 -7.10 15.01
CA ILE A 19 15.49 -8.04 14.25
C ILE A 19 14.01 -7.79 14.57
N PHE A 20 13.67 -7.60 15.85
CA PHE A 20 12.30 -7.29 16.26
C PHE A 20 11.82 -5.96 15.66
N LEU A 21 12.65 -4.91 15.72
CA LEU A 21 12.32 -3.61 15.14
C LEU A 21 12.20 -3.67 13.61
N ALA A 22 13.06 -4.42 12.93
CA ALA A 22 12.97 -4.61 11.48
C ALA A 22 11.68 -5.34 11.09
N ILE A 23 11.34 -6.43 11.78
CA ILE A 23 10.12 -7.20 11.52
C ILE A 23 8.87 -6.34 11.74
N VAL A 24 8.78 -5.64 12.89
CA VAL A 24 7.63 -4.79 13.21
C VAL A 24 7.46 -3.65 12.19
N ASN A 25 8.56 -3.01 11.78
CA ASN A 25 8.49 -1.93 10.80
C ASN A 25 8.02 -2.42 9.42
N VAL A 26 8.50 -3.59 8.99
CA VAL A 26 8.06 -4.18 7.71
C VAL A 26 6.58 -4.59 7.74
N SER A 27 6.12 -5.27 8.80
CA SER A 27 4.70 -5.62 8.93
C SER A 27 3.79 -4.38 9.00
N CYS A 28 4.21 -3.32 9.71
CA CYS A 28 3.49 -2.05 9.73
C CYS A 28 3.42 -1.41 8.34
N SER A 29 4.51 -1.42 7.57
CA SER A 29 4.53 -0.87 6.22
C SER A 29 3.56 -1.61 5.28
N ALA A 30 3.52 -2.94 5.36
CA ALA A 30 2.60 -3.77 4.60
C ALA A 30 1.13 -3.50 4.97
N ALA A 31 0.83 -3.39 6.28
CA ALA A 31 -0.50 -3.03 6.77
C ALA A 31 -0.95 -1.65 6.29
N ILE A 32 -0.08 -0.63 6.32
CA ILE A 32 -0.41 0.71 5.84
C ILE A 32 -0.77 0.72 4.36
N LYS A 33 -0.03 -0.03 3.54
CA LYS A 33 -0.33 -0.15 2.10
C LYS A 33 -1.69 -0.79 1.84
N GLU A 34 -2.01 -1.85 2.58
CA GLU A 34 -3.33 -2.50 2.45
C GLU A 34 -4.46 -1.60 2.96
N ILE A 35 -4.22 -0.80 4.01
CA ILE A 35 -5.18 0.22 4.46
C ILE A 35 -5.42 1.26 3.36
N GLN A 36 -4.37 1.75 2.70
CA GLN A 36 -4.52 2.70 1.58
C GLN A 36 -5.29 2.11 0.39
N ARG A 37 -5.18 0.79 0.16
CA ARG A 37 -5.95 0.09 -0.87
C ARG A 37 -7.43 -0.02 -0.50
N CYS A 38 -7.73 -0.51 0.70
CA CYS A 38 -9.12 -0.74 1.16
C CYS A 38 -9.86 0.57 1.47
N ALA A 39 -9.18 1.51 2.13
CA ALA A 39 -9.73 2.80 2.55
C ALA A 39 -9.07 3.94 1.77
N ASN A 40 -9.08 3.83 0.44
CA ASN A 40 -8.47 4.84 -0.43
C ASN A 40 -9.15 6.21 -0.23
N ILE A 41 -8.41 7.15 0.33
CA ILE A 41 -8.87 8.53 0.57
C ILE A 41 -8.90 9.32 -0.74
N VAL A 42 -7.99 9.02 -1.66
CA VAL A 42 -7.85 9.71 -2.95
C VAL A 42 -8.39 8.81 -4.06
N GLY A 43 -9.72 8.80 -4.20
CA GLY A 43 -10.42 7.92 -5.14
C GLY A 43 -10.09 8.18 -6.61
N VAL A 44 -9.66 9.40 -6.96
CA VAL A 44 -9.36 9.84 -8.33
C VAL A 44 -8.04 10.59 -8.39
N ASN A 45 -7.33 10.44 -9.50
CA ASN A 45 -6.08 11.19 -9.72
C ASN A 45 -6.37 12.64 -10.13
N VAL A 46 -5.35 13.48 -10.08
CA VAL A 46 -5.39 14.85 -10.57
C VAL A 46 -5.83 14.86 -12.05
N PRO A 47 -6.69 15.80 -12.47
CA PRO A 47 -7.07 15.90 -13.87
C PRO A 47 -5.87 16.19 -14.77
N HIS A 48 -5.75 15.42 -15.84
CA HIS A 48 -4.76 15.62 -16.91
C HIS A 48 -5.47 15.98 -18.21
N ARG A 49 -4.73 16.54 -19.18
CA ARG A 49 -5.26 16.87 -20.50
C ARG A 49 -4.38 16.27 -21.59
N THR A 50 -4.97 15.67 -22.62
CA THR A 50 -4.23 15.14 -23.76
C THR A 50 -3.65 16.29 -24.59
N VAL A 51 -2.34 16.23 -24.89
CA VAL A 51 -1.65 17.25 -25.70
C VAL A 51 -1.79 16.98 -27.20
N ARG A 52 -2.08 15.74 -27.57
CA ARG A 52 -2.27 15.27 -28.94
C ARG A 52 -3.25 14.09 -28.95
N ASP A 53 -3.74 13.76 -30.14
CA ASP A 53 -4.52 12.54 -30.35
C ASP A 53 -3.70 11.33 -29.90
N THR A 54 -4.32 10.46 -29.11
CA THR A 54 -3.68 9.29 -28.51
C THR A 54 -4.66 8.14 -28.37
N ASN A 55 -4.14 6.92 -28.37
CA ASN A 55 -4.97 5.72 -28.26
C ASN A 55 -4.70 5.06 -26.90
N ILE A 56 -5.75 4.65 -26.20
CA ILE A 56 -5.68 3.84 -25.00
C ILE A 56 -6.43 2.53 -25.28
N GLY A 57 -5.67 1.46 -25.52
CA GLY A 57 -6.23 0.18 -25.95
C GLY A 57 -7.02 0.34 -27.26
N PRO A 58 -8.31 -0.04 -27.30
CA PRO A 58 -9.15 0.12 -28.50
C PRO A 58 -9.77 1.51 -28.64
N PHE A 59 -9.54 2.44 -27.69
CA PHE A 59 -10.19 3.75 -27.68
C PHE A 59 -9.27 4.84 -28.22
N GLU A 60 -9.80 5.68 -29.12
CA GLU A 60 -9.15 6.90 -29.61
C GLU A 60 -9.58 8.09 -28.76
N ILE A 61 -8.60 8.83 -28.24
CA ILE A 61 -8.81 10.00 -27.41
C ILE A 61 -8.25 11.21 -28.15
N PRO A 62 -9.10 12.17 -28.57
CA PRO A 62 -8.66 13.39 -29.22
C PRO A 62 -7.75 14.23 -28.33
N ALA A 63 -6.94 15.07 -28.96
CA ALA A 63 -6.23 16.17 -28.31
C ALA A 63 -7.22 17.05 -27.52
N ASP A 64 -6.71 17.70 -26.48
CA ASP A 64 -7.48 18.62 -25.63
C ASP A 64 -8.55 17.96 -24.73
N THR A 65 -8.55 16.62 -24.64
CA THR A 65 -9.50 15.86 -23.80
C THR A 65 -9.04 15.82 -22.35
N LEU A 66 -9.98 16.07 -21.41
CA LEU A 66 -9.75 15.91 -19.97
C LEU A 66 -9.75 14.42 -19.59
N VAL A 67 -8.71 13.97 -18.91
CA VAL A 67 -8.52 12.59 -18.46
C VAL A 67 -8.39 12.57 -16.94
N ILE A 68 -9.21 11.75 -16.29
CA ILE A 68 -9.17 11.55 -14.84
C ILE A 68 -9.06 10.04 -14.58
N GLY A 69 -7.95 9.63 -13.97
CA GLY A 69 -7.75 8.23 -13.58
C GLY A 69 -8.54 7.88 -12.32
N GLN A 70 -9.37 6.84 -12.38
CA GLN A 70 -10.12 6.33 -11.23
C GLN A 70 -9.25 5.37 -10.41
N ILE A 71 -8.48 5.92 -9.46
CA ILE A 71 -7.56 5.14 -8.61
C ILE A 71 -8.32 4.07 -7.83
N HIS A 72 -9.47 4.41 -7.24
CA HIS A 72 -10.26 3.45 -6.46
C HIS A 72 -10.66 2.22 -7.28
N ASN A 73 -11.11 2.43 -8.51
CA ASN A 73 -11.51 1.32 -9.39
C ASN A 73 -10.31 0.40 -9.71
N VAL A 74 -9.14 0.99 -9.99
CA VAL A 74 -7.90 0.23 -10.21
C VAL A 74 -7.54 -0.59 -8.96
N LEU A 75 -7.65 -0.03 -7.76
CA LEU A 75 -7.28 -0.73 -6.53
C LEU A 75 -8.31 -1.79 -6.08
N ALA A 76 -9.59 -1.63 -6.45
CA ALA A 76 -10.68 -2.53 -6.06
C ALA A 76 -10.94 -3.66 -7.06
N ASN A 77 -10.74 -3.41 -8.37
CA ASN A 77 -11.14 -4.35 -9.44
C ASN A 77 -9.98 -4.79 -10.34
N SER A 78 -8.73 -4.41 -10.03
CA SER A 78 -7.58 -4.86 -10.83
C SER A 78 -7.36 -6.37 -10.67
N PRO A 79 -7.07 -7.09 -11.77
CA PRO A 79 -6.72 -8.51 -11.72
C PRO A 79 -5.41 -8.79 -10.98
N VAL A 80 -4.64 -7.75 -10.64
CA VAL A 80 -3.41 -7.85 -9.84
C VAL A 80 -3.71 -8.19 -8.38
N PHE A 81 -4.88 -7.80 -7.87
CA PHE A 81 -5.25 -8.02 -6.48
C PHE A 81 -6.30 -9.13 -6.37
N GLU A 82 -5.89 -10.30 -5.87
CA GLU A 82 -6.83 -11.37 -5.52
C GLU A 82 -7.54 -11.07 -4.19
N ASP A 83 -8.81 -11.46 -4.10
CA ASP A 83 -9.69 -11.27 -2.95
C ASP A 83 -9.71 -9.82 -2.45
N THR A 84 -10.06 -8.87 -3.30
CA THR A 84 -9.96 -7.42 -3.01
C THR A 84 -10.82 -6.95 -1.84
N GLU A 85 -11.88 -7.68 -1.51
CA GLU A 85 -12.75 -7.45 -0.34
C GLU A 85 -12.10 -7.87 0.99
N GLN A 86 -11.04 -8.68 0.95
CA GLN A 86 -10.35 -9.14 2.15
C GLN A 86 -9.13 -8.26 2.46
N PHE A 87 -8.98 -7.90 3.74
CA PHE A 87 -7.79 -7.22 4.24
C PHE A 87 -6.65 -8.23 4.39
N ARG A 88 -5.69 -8.23 3.45
CA ARG A 88 -4.56 -9.18 3.42
C ARG A 88 -3.23 -8.44 3.26
N PRO A 89 -2.62 -7.92 4.34
CA PRO A 89 -1.37 -7.17 4.27
C PRO A 89 -0.19 -8.01 3.77
N GLU A 90 -0.27 -9.33 3.89
CA GLU A 90 0.76 -10.29 3.45
C GLU A 90 1.05 -10.18 1.94
N ARG A 91 0.11 -9.65 1.14
CA ARG A 91 0.31 -9.45 -0.31
C ARG A 91 1.46 -8.50 -0.65
N PHE A 92 1.83 -7.62 0.29
CA PHE A 92 2.96 -6.68 0.14
C PHE A 92 4.26 -7.22 0.72
N LEU A 93 4.30 -8.50 1.09
CA LEU A 93 5.46 -9.21 1.59
C LEU A 93 5.80 -10.37 0.65
N LEU A 94 7.07 -10.78 0.63
CA LEU A 94 7.49 -12.03 0.00
C LEU A 94 7.12 -13.22 0.90
N GLU A 95 7.33 -14.45 0.40
CA GLU A 95 7.02 -15.69 1.13
C GLU A 95 7.70 -15.79 2.50
N ASP A 96 8.81 -15.07 2.71
CA ASP A 96 9.52 -15.00 3.97
C ASP A 96 8.79 -14.19 5.07
N GLY A 97 7.73 -13.44 4.71
CA GLY A 97 6.95 -12.61 5.62
C GLY A 97 7.71 -11.41 6.19
N VAL A 98 8.92 -11.14 5.71
CA VAL A 98 9.84 -10.12 6.26
C VAL A 98 10.38 -9.20 5.17
N THR A 99 10.44 -9.65 3.92
CA THR A 99 10.93 -8.83 2.82
C THR A 99 9.76 -8.14 2.11
N PRO A 100 9.78 -6.80 1.93
CA PRO A 100 8.74 -6.11 1.18
C PRO A 100 8.69 -6.56 -0.29
N ASN A 101 7.52 -6.97 -0.74
CA ASN A 101 7.26 -7.22 -2.15
C ASN A 101 7.05 -5.88 -2.88
N LYS A 102 7.74 -5.71 -4.01
CA LYS A 102 7.56 -4.58 -4.92
C LYS A 102 6.60 -5.00 -6.02
N VAL A 103 5.34 -5.21 -5.63
CA VAL A 103 4.23 -5.19 -6.60
C VAL A 103 4.00 -3.74 -7.03
#